data_AF-A0A8T4UFV8-F1
#
_entry.id   AF-A0A8T4UFV8-F1
#
_cell.length_a   1.000
_cell.length_b   1.000
_cell.length_c   1.000
_cell.angle_alpha   90.00
_cell.angle_beta   90.00
_cell.angle_gamma   90.00
#
_symmetry.space_group_name_H-M   'P 1'
#
loop_
_entity.id
_entity.type
_entity.pdbx_description
1 polymer ?
#
loop_
_entity_poly.entity_id
_entity_poly.type
_entity_poly.pdbx_seq_one_letter_code
_entity_poly.pdbx_strand_id
1 'polypeptide(L)'
;MRKVPFVVIIALAGFGLFLSLYMEAIGSAIPLARTTSTLVGVVGYGTILILSFLKLLRPDSKYRFGAAVFYVALFGAAVTAWMLLMELEEARYCHTCVLQLVIIFSILFSCIAGLRIVPWERRAE
;
A
#
# COMPACT_ATOMS: atom_id res chain seq x y z
N MET A 1 19.39 -9.91 -11.16
CA MET A 1 17.93 -9.72 -11.35
C MET A 1 17.27 -9.11 -10.10
N ARG A 2 17.66 -7.89 -9.68
CA ARG A 2 17.23 -7.25 -8.39
C ARG A 2 16.02 -6.30 -8.48
N LYS A 3 15.47 -6.03 -9.67
CA LYS A 3 14.46 -4.96 -9.90
C LYS A 3 13.00 -5.41 -9.86
N VAL A 4 12.75 -6.71 -9.99
CA VAL A 4 11.41 -7.28 -10.15
C VAL A 4 10.44 -6.98 -8.99
N PRO A 5 10.81 -7.09 -7.69
CA PRO A 5 9.85 -6.89 -6.61
C PRO A 5 9.38 -5.44 -6.45
N PHE A 6 10.24 -4.46 -6.75
CA PHE A 6 9.87 -3.04 -6.62
C PHE A 6 8.96 -2.56 -7.76
N VAL A 7 9.13 -3.09 -8.98
CA VAL A 7 8.23 -2.76 -10.09
C VAL A 7 6.81 -3.28 -9.82
N VAL A 8 6.68 -4.46 -9.22
CA VAL A 8 5.37 -5.01 -8.81
C VAL A 8 4.73 -4.13 -7.73
N ILE A 9 5.49 -3.70 -6.72
CA ILE A 9 4.99 -2.78 -5.68
C ILE A 9 4.54 -1.45 -6.29
N ILE A 10 5.28 -0.90 -7.25
CA ILE A 10 4.89 0.34 -7.95
C ILE A 10 3.59 0.15 -8.73
N ALA A 11 3.45 -0.95 -9.47
CA ALA A 11 2.23 -1.25 -10.22
C ALA A 11 1.01 -1.41 -9.30
N LEU A 12 1.16 -2.17 -8.21
CA LEU A 12 0.10 -2.38 -7.23
C LEU A 12 -0.28 -1.09 -6.51
N ALA A 13 0.71 -0.30 -6.08
CA ALA A 13 0.45 0.98 -5.42
C ALA A 13 -0.15 2.02 -6.38
N GLY A 14 0.26 2.02 -7.65
CA GLY A 14 -0.35 2.85 -8.69
C GLY A 14 -1.82 2.50 -8.92
N PHE A 15 -2.13 1.20 -8.99
CA PHE A 15 -3.51 0.74 -9.12
C PHE A 15 -4.35 1.07 -7.88
N GLY A 16 -3.81 0.88 -6.67
CA GLY A 16 -4.48 1.25 -5.42
C GLY A 16 -4.72 2.76 -5.28
N LEU A 17 -3.77 3.57 -5.73
CA LEU A 17 -3.90 5.03 -5.78
C LEU A 17 -5.00 5.45 -6.75
N PHE A 18 -5.01 4.87 -7.96
CA PHE A 18 -6.04 5.13 -8.96
C PHE A 18 -7.43 4.78 -8.42
N LEU A 19 -7.58 3.62 -7.78
CA LEU A 19 -8.85 3.20 -7.18
C LEU A 19 -9.30 4.17 -6.07
N SER A 20 -8.37 4.65 -5.25
CA SER A 20 -8.66 5.61 -4.16
C SER A 20 -9.12 6.96 -4.71
N LEU A 21 -8.45 7.47 -5.75
CA LEU A 21 -8.86 8.70 -6.45
C LEU A 21 -10.19 8.54 -7.19
N TYR A 22 -10.44 7.37 -7.77
CA TYR A 22 -11.71 7.05 -8.42
C TYR A 22 -12.87 7.02 -7.40
N MET A 23 -12.63 6.42 -6.23
CA MET A 23 -13.59 6.44 -5.12
C MET A 23 -13.82 7.85 -4.58
N GLU A 24 -12.79 8.70 -4.52
CA GLU A 24 -12.94 10.11 -4.13
C GLU A 24 -13.77 10.89 -5.16
N ALA A 25 -13.47 10.70 -6.45
CA ALA A 25 -14.18 11.37 -7.54
C ALA A 25 -15.67 11.00 -7.58
N ILE A 26 -16.01 9.72 -7.41
CA ILE A 26 -17.40 9.23 -7.40
C ILE A 26 -18.06 9.43 -6.03
N GLY A 27 -17.28 9.40 -4.95
CA GLY A 27 -17.72 9.53 -3.57
C GLY A 27 -18.15 10.94 -3.17
N SER A 28 -17.95 11.94 -4.05
CA SER A 28 -18.46 13.31 -3.92
C SER A 28 -19.99 13.42 -3.78
N ALA A 29 -20.72 12.29 -3.85
CA ALA A 29 -22.16 12.20 -3.64
C ALA A 29 -22.63 11.57 -2.29
N ILE A 30 -21.76 11.10 -1.39
CA ILE A 30 -22.16 10.34 -0.16
C ILE A 30 -21.27 10.73 1.06
N PRO A 31 -21.81 10.90 2.29
CA PRO A 31 -21.26 11.81 3.31
C PRO A 31 -20.00 11.31 4.05
N LEU A 32 -19.17 12.31 4.41
CA LEU A 32 -18.06 12.47 5.38
C LEU A 32 -17.29 11.27 6.00
N ALA A 33 -17.89 10.10 6.23
CA ALA A 33 -17.15 8.93 6.73
C ALA A 33 -16.28 8.29 5.63
N ARG A 34 -16.67 8.48 4.36
CA ARG A 34 -15.96 7.94 3.20
C ARG A 34 -14.73 8.76 2.79
N THR A 35 -14.74 10.08 3.00
CA THR A 35 -13.67 11.01 2.56
C THR A 35 -12.37 10.86 3.35
N THR A 36 -12.42 10.51 4.64
CA THR A 36 -11.21 10.26 5.42
C THR A 36 -10.52 8.96 4.97
N SER A 37 -11.30 7.93 4.63
CA SER A 37 -10.77 6.63 4.18
C SER A 37 -10.07 6.70 2.82
N THR A 38 -10.63 7.47 1.88
CA THR A 38 -10.07 7.68 0.54
C THR A 38 -8.80 8.52 0.59
N LEU A 39 -8.78 9.59 1.39
CA LEU A 39 -7.58 10.39 1.65
C LEU A 39 -6.46 9.57 2.30
N VAL A 40 -6.78 8.73 3.28
CA VAL A 40 -5.79 7.81 3.89
C VAL A 40 -5.24 6.84 2.84
N GLY A 41 -6.09 6.31 1.96
CA GLY A 41 -5.65 5.49 0.82
C GLY A 41 -4.72 6.26 -0.13
N VAL A 42 -5.10 7.48 -0.52
CA VAL A 42 -4.29 8.34 -1.41
C VAL A 42 -2.92 8.64 -0.80
N VAL A 43 -2.88 9.03 0.47
CA VAL A 43 -1.63 9.31 1.19
C VAL A 43 -0.79 8.04 1.36
N GLY A 44 -1.42 6.92 1.72
CA GLY A 44 -0.75 5.63 1.91
C GLY A 44 -0.11 5.11 0.63
N TYR A 45 -0.89 4.95 -0.44
CA TYR A 45 -0.38 4.48 -1.74
C TYR A 45 0.57 5.48 -2.38
N GLY A 46 0.32 6.79 -2.25
CA GLY A 46 1.23 7.84 -2.71
C GLY A 46 2.59 7.76 -2.01
N THR A 47 2.60 7.55 -0.70
CA THR A 47 3.84 7.36 0.08
C THR A 47 4.58 6.10 -0.36
N ILE A 48 3.87 4.98 -0.56
CA ILE A 48 4.46 3.73 -1.07
C ILE A 48 5.09 3.94 -2.45
N LEU A 49 4.42 4.65 -3.36
CA LEU A 49 4.93 4.97 -4.69
C LEU A 49 6.20 5.82 -4.60
N ILE A 50 6.18 6.92 -3.84
CA ILE A 50 7.33 7.80 -3.68
C ILE A 50 8.53 7.03 -3.12
N LEU A 51 8.33 6.24 -2.06
CA LEU A 51 9.39 5.44 -1.46
C LEU A 51 9.94 4.38 -2.43
N SER A 52 9.09 3.78 -3.25
CA SER A 52 9.48 2.77 -4.24
C SER A 52 10.25 3.40 -5.41
N PHE A 53 9.82 4.57 -5.89
CA PHE A 53 10.55 5.35 -6.91
C PHE A 53 11.88 5.87 -6.37
N LEU A 54 11.94 6.35 -5.13
CA LEU A 54 13.19 6.78 -4.48
C LEU A 54 14.19 5.63 -4.38
N LYS A 55 13.73 4.40 -4.10
CA LYS A 55 14.61 3.22 -4.13
C LYS A 55 15.12 2.92 -5.55
N LEU A 56 14.29 3.14 -6.57
CA LEU A 56 14.68 2.96 -7.97
C LEU A 56 15.75 3.98 -8.40
N LEU A 57 15.61 5.23 -7.95
CA LEU A 57 16.51 6.35 -8.26
C LEU A 57 17.80 6.32 -7.44
N ARG A 58 17.76 5.83 -6.19
CA ARG A 58 18.92 5.71 -5.30
C ARG A 58 19.05 4.28 -4.75
N PRO A 59 19.52 3.32 -5.56
CA PRO A 59 19.63 1.93 -5.16
C PRO A 59 20.63 1.69 -4.02
N ASP A 60 21.73 2.45 -3.97
CA ASP A 60 22.83 2.30 -3.00
C ASP A 60 22.64 3.08 -1.69
N SER A 61 21.48 3.69 -1.50
CA SER A 61 21.20 4.41 -0.27
C SER A 61 21.17 3.45 0.93
N LYS A 62 21.71 3.91 2.06
CA LYS A 62 21.65 3.20 3.35
C LYS A 62 20.23 3.13 3.92
N TYR A 63 19.25 3.84 3.34
CA TYR A 63 17.87 3.92 3.82
C TYR A 63 17.12 2.60 3.60
N ARG A 64 16.44 2.13 4.66
CA ARG A 64 15.63 0.90 4.66
C ARG A 64 14.26 1.15 4.01
N PHE A 65 14.24 1.58 2.75
CA PHE A 65 13.01 1.90 2.02
C PHE A 65 12.00 0.73 2.02
N GLY A 66 12.47 -0.51 1.92
CA GLY A 66 11.60 -1.69 2.01
C GLY A 66 10.89 -1.84 3.36
N ALA A 67 11.56 -1.49 4.47
CA ALA A 67 10.94 -1.50 5.79
C ALA A 67 9.92 -0.36 5.93
N ALA A 68 10.23 0.84 5.42
CA ALA A 68 9.30 1.96 5.41
C ALA A 68 8.01 1.64 4.63
N VAL A 69 8.16 1.08 3.41
CA VAL A 69 7.01 0.61 2.61
C VAL A 69 6.22 -0.46 3.35
N PHE A 70 6.89 -1.40 4.01
CA PHE A 70 6.23 -2.44 4.80
C PHE A 70 5.41 -1.87 5.96
N TYR A 71 5.95 -0.93 6.75
CA TYR A 71 5.21 -0.30 7.85
C TYR A 71 4.02 0.53 7.36
N VAL A 72 4.18 1.28 6.26
CA VAL A 72 3.08 2.04 5.66
C VAL A 72 1.98 1.10 5.16
N ALA A 73 2.35 0.01 4.48
CA ALA A 73 1.39 -0.99 4.01
C ALA A 73 0.69 -1.72 5.18
N LEU A 74 1.40 -2.01 6.28
CA LEU A 74 0.83 -2.64 7.47
C LEU A 74 -0.19 -1.73 8.15
N PHE A 75 0.14 -0.45 8.30
CA PHE A 75 -0.78 0.56 8.82
C PHE A 75 -2.02 0.69 7.92
N GLY A 76 -1.83 0.77 6.61
CA GLY A 76 -2.92 0.78 5.64
C GLY A 76 -3.82 -0.45 5.76
N ALA A 77 -3.24 -1.65 5.90
CA ALA A 77 -4.00 -2.89 6.07
C ALA A 77 -4.88 -2.86 7.32
N ALA A 78 -4.36 -2.38 8.44
CA ALA A 78 -5.10 -2.27 9.70
C ALA A 78 -6.28 -1.30 9.57
N VAL A 79 -6.06 -0.13 8.95
CA VAL A 79 -7.12 0.85 8.73
C VAL A 79 -8.20 0.30 7.79
N THR A 80 -7.82 -0.30 6.65
CA THR A 80 -8.79 -0.86 5.70
C THR A 80 -9.55 -2.05 6.29
N ALA A 81 -8.89 -2.89 7.09
CA ALA A 81 -9.54 -4.02 7.77
C ALA A 81 -10.54 -3.54 8.83
N TRP A 82 -10.19 -2.52 9.61
CA TRP A 82 -11.12 -1.88 10.55
C TRP A 82 -12.35 -1.32 9.83
N MET A 83 -12.15 -0.60 8.73
CA MET A 83 -13.25 -0.06 7.92
C MET A 83 -14.15 -1.17 7.35
N LEU A 84 -13.55 -2.25 6.85
CA LEU A 84 -14.31 -3.40 6.34
C LEU A 84 -15.16 -4.04 7.44
N LEU A 85 -14.64 -4.12 8.68
CA LEU A 85 -15.36 -4.64 9.83
C LEU A 85 -16.60 -3.79 10.13
N MET A 86 -16.46 -2.45 10.13
CA MET A 86 -17.58 -1.53 10.36
C MET A 86 -18.65 -1.64 9.27
N GLU A 87 -18.27 -1.77 7.99
CA GLU A 87 -19.22 -1.96 6.88
C GLU A 87 -19.96 -3.31 6.97
N LEU A 88 -19.28 -4.36 7.43
CA LEU A 88 -19.88 -5.67 7.71
C LEU A 88 -20.92 -5.61 8.83
N GLU A 89 -20.68 -4.82 9.89
CA GLU A 89 -21.66 -4.59 10.96
C GLU A 89 -22.92 -3.88 10.45
N GLU A 90 -22.79 -2.99 9.46
CA GLU A 90 -23.92 -2.32 8.80
C GLU A 90 -24.58 -3.15 7.68
N ALA A 91 -24.18 -4.41 7.50
CA ALA A 91 -24.63 -5.30 6.42
C ALA A 91 -24.43 -4.72 5.00
N ARG A 92 -23.45 -3.82 4.83
CA ARG A 92 -23.07 -3.24 3.54
C ARG A 92 -21.82 -3.93 3.02
N TYR A 93 -21.91 -4.48 1.81
CA TYR A 93 -20.77 -5.10 1.16
C TYR A 93 -20.04 -4.10 0.25
N CYS A 94 -18.80 -3.77 0.61
CA CYS A 94 -17.96 -2.87 -0.17
C CYS A 94 -16.94 -3.66 -1.02
N HIS A 95 -17.29 -3.97 -2.27
CA HIS A 95 -16.40 -4.63 -3.24
C HIS A 95 -15.05 -3.92 -3.39
N THR A 96 -15.03 -2.59 -3.34
CA THR A 96 -13.84 -1.78 -3.55
C THR A 96 -12.93 -1.77 -2.33
N CYS A 97 -13.49 -1.87 -1.12
CA CYS A 97 -12.76 -2.03 0.13
C CYS A 97 -12.06 -3.39 0.18
N VAL A 98 -12.74 -4.46 -0.25
CA VAL A 98 -12.13 -5.80 -0.40
C VAL A 98 -10.99 -5.77 -1.42
N LEU A 99 -11.18 -5.08 -2.56
CA LEU A 99 -10.13 -4.94 -3.57
C LEU A 99 -8.91 -4.19 -3.01
N GLN A 100 -9.09 -3.12 -2.22
CA GLN A 100 -7.99 -2.43 -1.55
C GLN A 100 -7.22 -3.33 -0.59
N LEU A 101 -7.92 -4.17 0.21
CA LEU A 101 -7.25 -5.14 1.07
C LEU A 101 -6.40 -6.13 0.27
N VAL A 102 -6.91 -6.67 -0.83
CA VAL A 102 -6.16 -7.59 -1.70
C VAL A 102 -4.88 -6.93 -2.24
N ILE A 103 -4.97 -5.66 -2.65
CA ILE A 103 -3.81 -4.89 -3.13
C ILE A 103 -2.78 -4.72 -2.00
N ILE A 104 -3.22 -4.31 -0.80
CA ILE A 104 -2.32 -4.09 0.35
C ILE A 104 -1.65 -5.39 0.78
N PHE A 105 -2.39 -6.49 0.86
CA PHE A 105 -1.82 -7.80 1.17
C PHE A 105 -0.82 -8.26 0.10
N SER A 106 -1.08 -7.98 -1.17
CA SER A 106 -0.14 -8.27 -2.26
C SER A 106 1.15 -7.46 -2.13
N ILE A 107 1.07 -6.20 -1.71
CA ILE A 107 2.24 -5.35 -1.42
C ILE A 107 3.01 -5.90 -0.21
N LEU A 108 2.32 -6.24 0.89
CA LEU A 108 2.94 -6.82 2.09
C LEU A 108 3.65 -8.14 1.78
N PHE A 109 3.01 -9.03 1.02
CA PHE A 109 3.60 -10.28 0.57
C PHE A 109 4.84 -10.02 -0.29
N SER A 110 4.78 -9.07 -1.22
CA SER A 110 5.92 -8.67 -2.06
C SER A 110 7.06 -8.08 -1.22
N CYS A 111 6.76 -7.31 -0.17
CA CYS A 111 7.74 -6.82 0.78
C CYS A 111 8.41 -7.96 1.56
N ILE A 112 7.64 -8.93 2.07
CA ILE A 112 8.17 -10.09 2.82
C ILE A 112 9.01 -10.98 1.89
N ALA A 113 8.54 -11.25 0.69
CA ALA A 113 9.29 -12.00 -0.32
C ALA A 113 10.60 -11.28 -0.68
N GLY A 114 10.55 -9.96 -0.87
CA GLY A 114 11.73 -9.13 -1.09
C GLY A 114 12.71 -9.14 0.09
N LEU A 115 12.20 -9.18 1.33
CA LEU A 115 13.01 -9.27 2.55
C LEU A 115 13.65 -10.65 2.74
N ARG A 116 12.96 -11.74 2.36
CA ARG A 116 13.53 -13.10 2.45
C ARG A 116 14.61 -13.38 1.40
N ILE A 117 14.59 -12.69 0.26
CA ILE A 117 15.59 -12.84 -0.81
C ILE A 117 16.85 -11.99 -0.53
N VAL A 118 16.76 -10.96 0.32
CA VAL A 118 17.91 -10.17 0.75
C VAL A 118 18.30 -10.66 2.14
N PRO A 119 19.18 -11.68 2.27
CA PRO A 119 19.72 -12.01 3.56
C PRO A 119 20.35 -10.74 4.11
N TRP A 120 20.06 -10.48 5.37
CA TRP A 120 20.60 -9.42 6.20
C TRP A 120 22.16 -9.50 6.32
N GLU A 121 22.77 -10.50 5.66
CA GLU A 121 24.19 -10.67 5.35
C GLU A 121 24.69 -9.66 4.29
N ARG A 122 25.15 -8.50 4.74
CA ARG A 122 26.39 -7.82 4.29
C ARG A 122 26.49 -6.40 4.89
N ARG A 123 26.39 -6.30 6.22
CA ARG A 123 26.95 -5.17 6.99
C ARG A 123 27.61 -5.66 8.28
N ALA A 124 28.37 -6.74 8.14
CA ALA A 124 29.54 -7.00 8.96
C ALA A 124 30.71 -7.11 7.98
N GLU A 125 31.05 -5.99 7.32
CA GLU A 125 32.28 -5.73 6.55
C GLU A 125 32.29 -4.26 6.12
#